data_AF-A0A0A0HMI5-F1
#
_entry.id   AF-A0A0A0HMI5-F1
#
_cell.length_a   1.000
_cell.length_b   1.000
_cell.length_c   1.000
_cell.angle_alpha   90.00
_cell.angle_beta   90.00
_cell.angle_gamma   90.00
#
_symmetry.space_group_name_H-M   'P 1'
#
loop_
_entity.id
_entity.type
_entity.pdbx_description
1 polymer ?
#
loop_
_entity_poly.entity_id
_entity_poly.type
_entity_poly.pdbx_seq_one_letter_code
_entity_poly.pdbx_strand_id
1 'polypeptide(L)'
;MDDLSRQKRQDAVSTAATSLEQAKADRRAAQQMLVTLQEGTILDPEGEIASIRALVNTVELQLQEKELALNIQLNNARPNAARVEALQSEIEILRAELSRQKSRLTEATAGESSLASKTAAIQMAQADLATADLVLQSALEAKRQSEIEANKQVRYLTVSVRPLASQDSSYPRAFENTILAFLIFSGIYLLISLTASILREQVSS
;
A
#
# COMPACT_ATOMS: atom_id res chain seq x y z
N MET A 1 8.44 -17.26 33.30
CA MET A 1 7.89 -16.02 32.72
C MET A 1 8.41 -15.72 31.32
N ASP A 2 9.61 -16.19 30.94
CA ASP A 2 10.19 -15.93 29.62
C ASP A 2 9.50 -16.62 28.43
N ASP A 3 8.97 -17.83 28.60
CA ASP A 3 8.27 -18.54 27.52
C ASP A 3 6.95 -17.87 27.12
N LEU A 4 6.20 -17.36 28.10
CA LEU A 4 4.95 -16.61 27.86
C LEU A 4 5.22 -15.30 27.08
N SER A 5 6.35 -14.65 27.34
CA SER A 5 6.78 -13.44 26.63
C SER A 5 7.21 -13.76 25.20
N ARG A 6 7.85 -14.92 24.96
CA ARG A 6 8.24 -15.38 23.62
C ARG A 6 7.03 -15.76 22.77
N GLN A 7 6.10 -16.52 23.32
CA GLN A 7 4.89 -16.96 22.63
C GLN A 7 4.02 -15.77 22.21
N LYS A 8 3.76 -14.81 23.11
CA LYS A 8 3.00 -13.59 22.79
C LYS A 8 3.60 -12.77 21.63
N ARG A 9 4.93 -12.73 21.48
CA ARG A 9 5.60 -12.03 20.37
C ARG A 9 5.43 -12.75 19.04
N GLN A 10 5.58 -14.07 19.06
CA GLN A 10 5.38 -14.91 17.88
C GLN A 10 3.93 -14.81 17.40
N ASP A 11 2.98 -14.76 18.33
CA ASP A 11 1.57 -14.54 18.05
C ASP A 11 1.32 -13.14 17.47
N ALA A 12 1.99 -12.09 17.96
CA ALA A 12 1.86 -10.73 17.44
C ALA A 12 2.38 -10.59 15.99
N VAL A 13 3.57 -11.15 15.68
CA VAL A 13 4.11 -11.17 14.32
C VAL A 13 3.23 -12.01 13.39
N SER A 14 2.74 -13.16 13.86
CA SER A 14 1.81 -13.99 13.10
C SER A 14 0.50 -13.25 12.80
N THR A 15 -0.05 -12.53 13.78
CA THR A 15 -1.28 -11.74 13.62
C THR A 15 -1.08 -10.64 12.59
N ALA A 16 0.03 -9.89 12.66
CA ALA A 16 0.35 -8.84 11.70
C ALA A 16 0.57 -9.40 10.28
N ALA A 17 1.16 -10.60 10.15
CA ALA A 17 1.29 -11.28 8.86
C ALA A 17 -0.08 -11.68 8.28
N THR A 18 -0.98 -12.23 9.10
CA THR A 18 -2.36 -12.55 8.67
C THR A 18 -3.11 -11.30 8.24
N SER A 19 -3.03 -10.20 8.99
CA SER A 19 -3.65 -8.92 8.62
C SER A 19 -3.11 -8.37 7.30
N LEU A 20 -1.81 -8.53 7.03
CA LEU A 20 -1.22 -8.13 5.75
C LEU A 20 -1.74 -8.98 4.58
N GLU A 21 -1.85 -10.29 4.75
CA GLU A 21 -2.40 -11.17 3.71
C GLU A 21 -3.87 -10.87 3.45
N GLN A 22 -4.65 -10.57 4.50
CA GLN A 22 -6.03 -10.12 4.34
C GLN A 22 -6.10 -8.80 3.55
N ALA A 23 -5.30 -7.80 3.91
CA ALA A 23 -5.28 -6.52 3.20
C ALA A 23 -4.89 -6.68 1.71
N LYS A 24 -3.97 -7.60 1.39
CA LYS A 24 -3.62 -7.94 -0.01
C LYS A 24 -4.78 -8.62 -0.74
N ALA A 25 -5.54 -9.48 -0.07
CA ALA A 25 -6.70 -10.14 -0.64
C ALA A 25 -7.81 -9.11 -0.93
N ASP A 26 -8.12 -8.25 0.03
CA ASP A 26 -9.14 -7.21 -0.09
C ASP A 26 -8.79 -6.22 -1.21
N ARG A 27 -7.53 -5.78 -1.27
CA ARG A 27 -7.05 -4.91 -2.36
C ARG A 27 -7.14 -5.56 -3.74
N ARG A 28 -6.81 -6.86 -3.84
CA ARG A 28 -7.00 -7.61 -5.11
C ARG A 28 -8.46 -7.71 -5.49
N ALA A 29 -9.35 -7.96 -4.54
CA ALA A 29 -10.79 -8.03 -4.80
C ALA A 29 -11.35 -6.68 -5.28
N ALA A 30 -10.97 -5.57 -4.62
CA ALA A 30 -11.33 -4.22 -5.04
C ALA A 30 -10.82 -3.90 -6.46
N GLN A 31 -9.56 -4.27 -6.75
CA GLN A 31 -8.98 -4.09 -8.09
C GLN A 31 -9.73 -4.90 -9.16
N GLN A 32 -10.07 -6.15 -8.88
CA GLN A 32 -10.80 -7.01 -9.81
C GLN A 32 -12.21 -6.47 -10.10
N MET A 33 -12.89 -5.95 -9.07
CA MET A 33 -14.19 -5.30 -9.22
C MET A 33 -14.09 -4.05 -10.10
N LEU A 34 -13.08 -3.20 -9.89
CA LEU A 34 -12.84 -2.03 -10.72
C LEU A 34 -12.60 -2.40 -12.19
N VAL A 35 -11.76 -3.40 -12.46
CA VAL A 35 -11.49 -3.87 -13.83
C VAL A 35 -12.77 -4.38 -14.49
N THR A 36 -13.56 -5.19 -13.78
CA THR A 36 -14.84 -5.73 -14.29
C THR A 36 -15.81 -4.61 -14.68
N LEU A 37 -15.88 -3.54 -13.87
CA LEU A 37 -16.72 -2.38 -14.16
C LEU A 37 -16.21 -1.56 -15.36
N GLN A 38 -14.88 -1.44 -15.52
CA GLN A 38 -14.26 -0.71 -16.62
C GLN A 38 -14.41 -1.45 -17.96
N GLU A 39 -14.27 -2.77 -17.98
CA GLU A 39 -14.45 -3.59 -19.20
C GLU A 39 -15.87 -3.42 -19.79
N GLY A 40 -16.88 -3.22 -18.94
CA GLY A 40 -18.26 -2.96 -19.35
C GLY A 40 -18.56 -1.53 -19.84
N THR A 41 -17.55 -0.66 -19.90
CA THR A 41 -17.67 0.79 -20.16
C THR A 41 -16.85 1.25 -21.40
N ILE A 42 -16.25 0.32 -22.15
CA ILE A 42 -15.37 0.63 -23.31
C ILE A 42 -16.11 1.34 -24.47
N LEU A 43 -17.43 1.25 -24.54
CA LEU A 43 -18.22 1.97 -25.55
C LEU A 43 -18.50 3.39 -25.04
N ASP A 44 -18.00 4.43 -25.74
CA ASP A 44 -18.30 5.85 -25.48
C ASP A 44 -19.72 6.18 -26.01
N PRO A 45 -20.75 6.16 -25.15
CA PRO A 45 -22.12 6.36 -25.61
C PRO A 45 -22.42 7.85 -25.81
N GLU A 46 -21.66 8.77 -25.19
CA GLU A 46 -21.80 10.20 -25.42
C GLU A 46 -21.38 10.54 -26.85
N GLY A 47 -20.24 10.00 -27.29
CA GLY A 47 -19.78 10.08 -28.67
C GLY A 47 -20.77 9.47 -29.67
N GLU A 48 -21.35 8.31 -29.34
CA GLU A 48 -22.38 7.68 -30.17
C GLU A 48 -23.67 8.50 -30.25
N ILE A 49 -24.19 9.00 -29.13
CA ILE A 49 -25.38 9.87 -29.07
C ILE A 49 -25.13 11.15 -29.87
N ALA A 50 -23.96 11.78 -29.71
CA ALA A 50 -23.59 12.98 -30.47
C ALA A 50 -23.54 12.70 -31.98
N SER A 51 -22.97 11.57 -32.38
CA SER A 51 -22.93 11.12 -33.78
C SER A 51 -24.34 10.90 -34.36
N ILE A 52 -25.22 10.22 -33.61
CA ILE A 52 -26.61 9.99 -34.03
C ILE A 52 -27.36 11.32 -34.15
N ARG A 53 -27.21 12.26 -33.21
CA ARG A 53 -27.84 13.59 -33.30
C ARG A 53 -27.37 14.37 -34.53
N ALA A 54 -26.08 14.32 -34.87
CA ALA A 54 -25.56 14.96 -36.06
C ALA A 54 -26.17 14.38 -37.35
N LEU A 55 -26.35 13.06 -37.39
CA LEU A 55 -27.01 12.38 -38.50
C LEU A 55 -28.50 12.73 -38.60
N VAL A 56 -29.22 12.76 -37.46
CA VAL A 56 -30.62 13.22 -37.39
C VAL A 56 -30.76 14.62 -37.97
N ASN A 57 -29.93 15.57 -37.53
CA ASN A 57 -29.97 16.95 -38.03
C ASN A 57 -29.74 17.02 -39.54
N THR A 58 -28.81 16.21 -40.05
CA THR A 58 -28.51 16.15 -41.49
C THR A 58 -29.71 15.64 -42.29
N VAL A 59 -30.37 14.58 -41.82
CA VAL A 59 -31.56 14.01 -42.47
C VAL A 59 -32.74 14.97 -42.38
N GLU A 60 -32.93 15.67 -41.25
CA GLU A 60 -33.99 16.68 -41.09
C GLU A 60 -33.82 17.85 -42.07
N LEU A 61 -32.58 18.34 -42.26
CA LEU A 61 -32.29 19.37 -43.26
C LEU A 61 -32.60 18.90 -44.68
N GLN A 62 -32.15 17.69 -45.04
CA GLN A 62 -32.45 17.11 -46.36
C GLN A 62 -33.95 16.93 -46.58
N LEU A 63 -34.67 16.44 -45.56
CA LEU A 63 -36.12 16.28 -45.62
C LEU A 63 -36.81 17.63 -45.86
N GLN A 64 -36.40 18.66 -45.13
CA GLN A 64 -36.96 20.01 -45.28
C GLN A 64 -36.70 20.60 -46.68
N GLU A 65 -35.50 20.41 -47.23
CA GLU A 65 -35.16 20.82 -48.60
C GLU A 65 -36.04 20.13 -49.64
N LYS A 66 -36.28 18.81 -49.49
CA LYS A 66 -37.13 18.04 -50.42
C LYS A 66 -38.60 18.39 -50.29
N GLU A 67 -39.11 18.60 -49.07
CA GLU A 67 -40.47 19.06 -48.83
C GLU A 67 -40.71 20.45 -49.43
N LEU A 68 -39.75 21.36 -49.31
CA LEU A 68 -39.81 22.67 -49.96
C LEU A 68 -39.81 22.55 -51.49
N ALA A 69 -38.93 21.73 -52.06
CA ALA A 69 -38.88 21.49 -53.50
C ALA A 69 -40.19 20.90 -54.04
N LEU A 70 -40.81 19.98 -53.28
CA LEU A 70 -42.12 19.43 -53.61
C LEU A 70 -43.20 20.51 -53.59
N ASN A 71 -43.21 21.37 -52.55
CA ASN A 71 -44.18 22.46 -52.45
C ASN A 71 -44.07 23.44 -53.63
N ILE A 72 -42.84 23.82 -54.01
CA ILE A 72 -42.59 24.66 -55.19
C ILE A 72 -43.15 24.01 -56.47
N GLN A 73 -42.96 22.70 -56.63
CA GLN A 73 -43.45 21.96 -57.79
C GLN A 73 -44.99 21.90 -57.84
N LEU A 74 -45.65 21.77 -56.68
CA LEU A 74 -47.11 21.73 -56.57
C LEU A 74 -47.77 23.10 -56.75
N ASN A 75 -47.06 24.20 -56.47
CA ASN A 75 -47.56 25.56 -56.70
C ASN A 75 -47.62 25.96 -58.19
N ASN A 76 -47.11 25.13 -59.10
CA ASN A 76 -47.19 25.38 -60.53
C ASN A 76 -48.54 24.96 -61.11
N ALA A 77 -49.09 25.74 -62.05
CA ALA A 77 -50.42 25.48 -62.65
C ALA A 77 -50.50 24.14 -63.41
N ARG A 78 -49.36 23.60 -63.87
CA ARG A 78 -49.24 22.25 -64.46
C ARG A 78 -47.96 21.56 -63.94
N PRO A 79 -48.03 20.88 -62.78
CA PRO A 79 -46.88 20.19 -62.20
C PRO A 79 -46.40 19.05 -63.10
N ASN A 80 -45.09 18.87 -63.23
CA ASN A 80 -44.51 17.66 -63.83
C ASN A 80 -44.70 16.46 -62.88
N ALA A 81 -45.57 15.53 -63.24
CA ALA A 81 -45.93 14.37 -62.43
C ALA A 81 -44.74 13.48 -62.05
N ALA A 82 -43.84 13.19 -63.00
CA ALA A 82 -42.66 12.36 -62.73
C ALA A 82 -41.73 12.99 -61.68
N ARG A 83 -41.61 14.33 -61.69
CA ARG A 83 -40.79 15.06 -60.72
C ARG A 83 -41.45 15.12 -59.34
N VAL A 84 -42.78 15.22 -59.28
CA VAL A 84 -43.55 15.15 -58.03
C VAL A 84 -43.41 13.77 -57.39
N GLU A 85 -43.58 12.70 -58.16
CA GLU A 85 -43.48 11.32 -57.69
C GLU A 85 -42.06 11.00 -57.17
N ALA A 86 -41.02 11.44 -57.88
CA ALA A 86 -39.64 11.28 -57.44
C ALA A 86 -39.39 11.98 -56.09
N LEU A 87 -39.84 13.24 -55.93
CA LEU A 87 -39.69 13.98 -54.67
C LEU A 87 -40.47 13.34 -53.53
N GLN A 88 -41.69 12.84 -53.78
CA GLN A 88 -42.48 12.11 -52.79
C GLN A 88 -41.76 10.84 -52.33
N SER A 89 -41.19 10.07 -53.27
CA SER A 89 -40.41 8.87 -52.95
C SER A 89 -39.16 9.20 -52.12
N GLU A 90 -38.41 10.23 -52.49
CA GLU A 90 -37.24 10.70 -51.72
C GLU A 90 -37.63 11.14 -50.30
N ILE A 91 -38.75 11.85 -50.14
CA ILE A 91 -39.29 12.26 -48.83
C ILE A 91 -39.63 11.04 -47.97
N GLU A 92 -40.29 10.03 -48.53
CA GLU A 92 -40.66 8.82 -47.78
C GLU A 92 -39.40 8.04 -47.31
N ILE A 93 -38.38 7.95 -48.17
CA ILE A 93 -37.08 7.35 -47.79
C ILE A 93 -36.43 8.14 -46.64
N LEU A 94 -36.38 9.47 -46.74
CA LEU A 94 -35.81 10.32 -45.69
C LEU A 94 -36.60 10.27 -44.38
N ARG A 95 -37.93 10.13 -44.43
CA ARG A 95 -38.77 9.93 -43.22
C ARG A 95 -38.50 8.60 -42.55
N ALA A 96 -38.37 7.52 -43.33
CA ALA A 96 -38.01 6.21 -42.80
C ALA A 96 -36.59 6.22 -42.17
N GLU A 97 -35.64 6.90 -42.82
CA GLU A 97 -34.31 7.15 -42.28
C GLU A 97 -34.36 7.89 -40.94
N LEU A 98 -35.08 9.00 -40.90
CA LEU A 98 -35.24 9.83 -39.72
C LEU A 98 -35.84 9.05 -38.55
N SER A 99 -36.89 8.27 -38.82
CA SER A 99 -37.52 7.40 -37.83
C SER A 99 -36.53 6.38 -37.27
N ARG A 100 -35.73 5.74 -38.14
CA ARG A 100 -34.71 4.77 -37.71
C ARG A 100 -33.65 5.41 -36.82
N GLN A 101 -33.14 6.59 -37.18
CA GLN A 101 -32.13 7.27 -36.36
C GLN A 101 -32.72 7.77 -35.03
N LYS A 102 -33.99 8.22 -35.00
CA LYS A 102 -34.69 8.57 -33.75
C LYS A 102 -34.92 7.36 -32.83
N SER A 103 -35.20 6.17 -33.38
CA SER A 103 -35.25 4.93 -32.60
C SER A 103 -33.89 4.61 -31.97
N ARG A 104 -32.82 4.64 -32.78
CA ARG A 104 -31.45 4.43 -32.30
C ARG A 104 -31.04 5.42 -31.21
N LEU A 105 -31.43 6.70 -31.36
CA LEU A 105 -31.19 7.72 -30.34
C LEU A 105 -31.91 7.38 -29.03
N THR A 106 -33.17 6.93 -29.12
CA THR A 106 -33.95 6.54 -27.94
C THR A 106 -33.35 5.33 -27.22
N GLU A 107 -32.89 4.33 -27.98
CA GLU A 107 -32.19 3.15 -27.46
C GLU A 107 -30.87 3.54 -26.78
N ALA A 108 -30.07 4.40 -27.41
CA ALA A 108 -28.82 4.89 -26.85
C ALA A 108 -29.03 5.74 -25.57
N THR A 109 -30.04 6.63 -25.55
CA THR A 109 -30.39 7.43 -24.38
C THR A 109 -30.99 6.59 -23.24
N ALA A 110 -31.71 5.50 -23.54
CA ALA A 110 -32.12 4.55 -22.50
C ALA A 110 -30.90 3.89 -21.81
N GLY A 111 -29.81 3.69 -22.55
CA GLY A 111 -28.51 3.26 -22.02
C GLY A 111 -27.78 4.32 -21.18
N GLU A 112 -28.08 5.61 -21.33
CA GLU A 112 -27.41 6.72 -20.64
C GLU A 112 -27.62 6.67 -19.11
N SER A 113 -28.83 6.32 -18.65
CA SER A 113 -29.10 6.10 -17.22
C SER A 113 -28.31 4.91 -16.66
N SER A 114 -28.15 3.85 -17.47
CA SER A 114 -27.29 2.71 -17.13
C SER A 114 -25.81 3.11 -17.11
N LEU A 115 -25.38 4.02 -17.98
CA LEU A 115 -24.02 4.52 -17.97
C LEU A 115 -23.74 5.38 -16.74
N ALA A 116 -24.61 6.33 -16.41
CA ALA A 116 -24.44 7.18 -15.23
C ALA A 116 -24.30 6.34 -13.94
N SER A 117 -25.12 5.29 -13.82
CA SER A 117 -24.99 4.33 -12.72
C SER A 117 -23.69 3.49 -12.78
N LYS A 118 -23.25 3.06 -13.97
CA LYS A 118 -21.93 2.41 -14.14
C LYS A 118 -20.77 3.33 -13.77
N THR A 119 -20.80 4.60 -14.18
CA THR A 119 -19.79 5.61 -13.85
C THR A 119 -19.74 5.86 -12.35
N ALA A 120 -20.89 5.98 -11.69
CA ALA A 120 -20.96 6.07 -10.23
C ALA A 120 -20.37 4.82 -9.55
N ALA A 121 -20.68 3.62 -10.05
CA ALA A 121 -20.11 2.37 -9.54
C ALA A 121 -18.59 2.30 -9.73
N ILE A 122 -18.06 2.78 -10.87
CA ILE A 122 -16.62 2.89 -11.11
C ILE A 122 -15.97 3.84 -10.11
N GLN A 123 -16.56 5.02 -9.86
CA GLN A 123 -16.03 5.98 -8.88
C GLN A 123 -16.01 5.38 -7.46
N MET A 124 -17.07 4.65 -7.08
CA MET A 124 -17.11 3.92 -5.81
C MET A 124 -15.99 2.86 -5.75
N ALA A 125 -15.86 2.03 -6.78
CA ALA A 125 -14.80 1.00 -6.83
C ALA A 125 -13.38 1.60 -6.81
N GLN A 126 -13.18 2.78 -7.40
CA GLN A 126 -11.92 3.53 -7.30
C GLN A 126 -11.64 4.00 -5.87
N ALA A 127 -12.66 4.51 -5.17
CA ALA A 127 -12.54 4.92 -3.77
C ALA A 127 -12.27 3.71 -2.85
N ASP A 128 -12.92 2.58 -3.11
CA ASP A 128 -12.70 1.33 -2.39
C ASP A 128 -11.27 0.81 -2.60
N LEU A 129 -10.78 0.83 -3.85
CA LEU A 129 -9.40 0.46 -4.16
C LEU A 129 -8.39 1.38 -3.45
N ALA A 130 -8.62 2.69 -3.47
CA ALA A 130 -7.75 3.64 -2.77
C ALA A 130 -7.74 3.39 -1.25
N THR A 131 -8.90 3.08 -0.67
CA THR A 131 -9.02 2.69 0.74
C THR A 131 -8.26 1.39 1.03
N ALA A 132 -8.39 0.39 0.16
CA ALA A 132 -7.67 -0.88 0.29
C ALA A 132 -6.15 -0.70 0.17
N ASP A 133 -5.68 0.20 -0.69
CA ASP A 133 -4.27 0.56 -0.79
C ASP A 133 -3.74 1.20 0.51
N LEU A 134 -4.51 2.10 1.13
CA LEU A 134 -4.17 2.68 2.43
C LEU A 134 -4.11 1.63 3.55
N VAL A 135 -5.09 0.72 3.58
CA VAL A 135 -5.12 -0.38 4.56
C VAL A 135 -3.92 -1.31 4.36
N LEU A 136 -3.59 -1.65 3.11
CA LEU A 136 -2.41 -2.45 2.77
C LEU A 136 -1.12 -1.78 3.25
N GLN A 137 -0.98 -0.47 3.03
CA GLN A 137 0.18 0.29 3.49
C GLN A 137 0.30 0.26 5.03
N SER A 138 -0.81 0.49 5.73
CA SER A 138 -0.86 0.44 7.20
C SER A 138 -0.52 -0.96 7.75
N ALA A 139 -1.08 -2.03 7.16
CA ALA A 139 -0.81 -3.40 7.56
C ALA A 139 0.67 -3.78 7.35
N LEU A 140 1.27 -3.30 6.27
CA LEU A 140 2.68 -3.52 5.96
C LEU A 140 3.61 -2.79 6.95
N GLU A 141 3.25 -1.58 7.37
CA GLU A 141 3.95 -0.85 8.42
C GLU A 141 3.82 -1.55 9.79
N ALA A 142 2.61 -1.96 10.16
CA ALA A 142 2.36 -2.70 11.41
C ALA A 142 3.14 -4.03 11.48
N LYS A 143 3.25 -4.76 10.37
CA LYS A 143 4.09 -5.97 10.28
C LYS A 143 5.56 -5.65 10.53
N ARG A 144 6.10 -4.64 9.86
CA ARG A 144 7.50 -4.22 10.04
C ARG A 144 7.78 -3.81 11.48
N GLN A 145 6.88 -3.06 12.11
CA GLN A 145 7.01 -2.66 13.51
C GLN A 145 7.02 -3.87 14.44
N SER A 146 6.11 -4.83 14.23
CA SER A 146 6.03 -6.07 15.00
C SER A 146 7.31 -6.91 14.87
N GLU A 147 7.89 -6.99 13.67
CA GLU A 147 9.18 -7.66 13.43
C GLU A 147 10.34 -6.95 14.14
N ILE A 148 10.38 -5.60 14.12
CA ILE A 148 11.40 -4.82 14.82
C ILE A 148 11.33 -5.06 16.34
N GLU A 149 10.13 -5.05 16.92
CA GLU A 149 9.92 -5.28 18.35
C GLU A 149 10.31 -6.69 18.78
N ALA A 150 9.95 -7.70 17.96
CA ALA A 150 10.36 -9.08 18.18
C ALA A 150 11.88 -9.24 18.19
N ASN A 151 12.59 -8.54 17.29
CA ASN A 151 14.04 -8.60 17.17
C ASN A 151 14.80 -7.78 18.24
N LYS A 152 14.25 -6.64 18.69
CA LYS A 152 14.89 -5.78 19.71
C LYS A 152 15.24 -6.54 20.99
N GLN A 153 14.37 -7.43 21.49
CA GLN A 153 14.59 -8.14 22.76
C GLN A 153 15.51 -9.37 22.65
N VAL A 154 15.67 -9.97 21.46
CA VAL A 154 16.66 -11.03 21.25
C VAL A 154 18.08 -10.50 21.47
N ARG A 155 18.34 -9.25 21.06
CA ARG A 155 19.62 -8.56 21.27
C ARG A 155 19.93 -8.28 22.74
N TYR A 156 18.91 -8.10 23.59
CA TYR A 156 19.07 -7.91 25.03
C TYR A 156 19.14 -9.23 25.82
N LEU A 157 18.60 -10.34 25.27
CA LEU A 157 18.75 -11.68 25.85
C LEU A 157 20.15 -12.28 25.64
N THR A 158 20.94 -11.75 24.71
CA THR A 158 22.35 -12.17 24.50
C THR A 158 23.34 -11.43 25.41
N VAL A 159 22.88 -10.44 26.18
CA VAL A 159 23.71 -9.73 27.17
C VAL A 159 23.25 -10.11 28.58
N SER A 160 23.15 -11.41 28.86
CA SER A 160 23.37 -11.93 30.21
C SER A 160 24.80 -12.48 30.26
N VAL A 161 25.77 -11.62 29.94
CA VAL A 161 27.12 -11.88 30.41
C VAL A 161 27.07 -11.66 31.92
N ARG A 162 27.41 -12.71 32.70
CA ARG A 162 27.80 -12.51 34.09
C ARG A 162 28.73 -11.29 34.13
N PRO A 163 28.51 -10.30 35.00
CA PRO A 163 29.52 -9.29 35.20
C PRO A 163 30.82 -10.04 35.51
N LEU A 164 31.84 -9.89 34.65
CA LEU A 164 33.18 -10.24 35.05
C LEU A 164 33.43 -9.41 36.30
N ALA A 165 33.60 -10.08 37.44
CA ALA A 165 34.02 -9.39 38.66
C ALA A 165 35.21 -8.51 38.25
N SER A 166 35.15 -7.22 38.57
CA SER A 166 36.28 -6.32 38.39
C SER A 166 37.52 -7.06 38.88
N GLN A 167 38.49 -7.26 38.00
CA GLN A 167 39.86 -7.55 38.42
C GLN A 167 40.41 -6.25 38.98
N ASP A 168 39.84 -5.81 40.11
CA ASP A 168 40.62 -5.07 41.06
C ASP A 168 41.77 -5.98 41.45
N SER A 169 42.99 -5.43 41.42
CA SER A 169 44.19 -6.10 41.84
C SER A 169 44.04 -6.49 43.32
N SER A 170 43.48 -7.67 43.56
CA SER A 170 43.35 -8.26 44.88
C SER A 170 44.71 -8.77 45.32
N TYR A 171 45.57 -7.84 45.72
CA TYR A 171 46.79 -8.15 46.45
C TYR A 171 46.92 -7.25 47.68
N PRO A 172 46.21 -7.54 48.79
CA PRO A 172 46.78 -7.28 50.09
C PRO A 172 47.63 -8.51 50.45
N ARG A 173 48.91 -8.54 50.05
CA ARG A 173 49.86 -9.58 50.50
C ARG A 173 50.27 -9.35 51.97
N ALA A 174 49.29 -9.12 52.85
CA ALA A 174 49.53 -8.82 54.25
C ALA A 174 50.24 -9.99 54.95
N PHE A 175 49.89 -11.23 54.62
CA PHE A 175 50.52 -12.42 55.20
C PHE A 175 51.96 -12.61 54.72
N GLU A 176 52.21 -12.54 53.41
CA GLU A 176 53.57 -12.66 52.86
C GLU A 176 54.49 -11.53 53.34
N ASN A 177 53.97 -10.29 53.40
CA ASN A 177 54.73 -9.15 53.92
C ASN A 177 55.02 -9.28 55.42
N THR A 178 54.12 -9.88 56.20
CA THR A 178 54.35 -10.12 57.63
C THR A 178 55.45 -11.16 57.84
N ILE A 179 55.45 -12.25 57.08
CA ILE A 179 56.51 -13.26 57.12
C ILE A 179 57.85 -12.67 56.66
N LEU A 180 57.85 -11.90 55.57
CA LEU A 180 59.05 -11.24 55.06
C LEU A 180 59.64 -10.27 56.10
N ALA A 181 58.81 -9.44 56.71
CA ALA A 181 59.22 -8.53 57.77
C ALA A 181 59.78 -9.29 58.99
N PHE A 182 59.12 -10.38 59.40
CA PHE A 182 59.60 -11.23 60.49
C PHE A 182 61.00 -11.82 60.19
N LEU A 183 61.22 -12.33 58.97
CA LEU A 183 62.52 -12.85 58.55
C LEU A 183 63.61 -11.78 58.58
N ILE A 184 63.33 -10.58 58.07
CA ILE A 184 64.27 -9.45 58.10
C ILE A 184 64.63 -9.07 59.54
N PHE A 185 63.63 -8.91 60.41
CA PHE A 185 63.88 -8.58 61.82
C PHE A 185 64.64 -9.70 62.56
N SER A 186 64.35 -10.96 62.28
CA SER A 186 65.11 -12.08 62.86
C SER A 186 66.58 -12.08 62.43
N GLY A 187 66.85 -11.75 61.16
CA GLY A 187 68.22 -11.65 60.64
C GLY A 187 69.01 -10.52 61.30
N ILE A 188 68.40 -9.34 61.43
CA ILE A 188 69.02 -8.21 62.14
C ILE A 188 69.26 -8.57 63.61
N TYR A 189 68.29 -9.19 64.28
CA TYR A 189 68.44 -9.62 65.67
C TYR A 189 69.61 -10.59 65.85
N LEU A 190 69.75 -11.58 64.97
CA LEU A 190 70.86 -12.54 65.03
C LEU A 190 72.22 -11.85 64.84
N LEU A 191 72.33 -10.94 63.87
CA LEU A 191 73.56 -10.17 63.65
C LEU A 191 73.95 -9.33 64.86
N ILE A 192 72.98 -8.64 65.49
CA ILE A 192 73.20 -7.87 66.71
C ILE A 192 73.57 -8.79 67.87
N SER A 193 72.90 -9.94 68.03
CA SER A 193 73.21 -10.87 69.12
C SER A 193 74.62 -11.45 68.99
N LEU A 194 75.07 -11.74 67.77
CA LEU A 194 76.40 -12.29 67.52
C LEU A 194 77.47 -11.23 67.75
N THR A 195 77.25 -10.00 67.27
CA THR A 195 78.17 -8.88 67.55
C THR A 195 78.21 -8.55 69.04
N ALA A 196 77.08 -8.57 69.74
CA ALA A 196 77.04 -8.40 71.19
C ALA A 196 77.71 -9.57 71.94
N SER A 197 77.58 -10.81 71.46
CA SER A 197 78.23 -11.98 72.05
C SER A 197 79.75 -11.89 71.91
N ILE A 198 80.25 -11.49 70.73
CA ILE A 198 81.68 -11.29 70.49
C ILE A 198 82.21 -10.13 71.35
N LEU A 199 81.47 -9.02 71.46
CA LEU A 199 81.85 -7.93 72.37
C LEU A 199 81.85 -8.38 73.83
N ARG A 200 80.86 -9.18 74.27
CA ARG A 200 80.79 -9.68 75.64
C ARG A 200 81.94 -10.63 75.96
N GLU A 201 82.36 -11.46 75.01
CA GLU A 201 83.52 -12.35 75.15
C GLU A 201 84.84 -11.57 75.27
N GLN A 202 84.95 -10.40 74.62
CA GLN A 202 86.11 -9.51 74.70
C GLN A 202 86.17 -8.66 75.99
N VAL A 203 85.07 -8.54 76.75
CA VAL A 203 85.00 -7.71 77.97
C VAL A 203 85.04 -8.57 79.25
N SER A 204 85.07 -9.90 79.12
CA SER A 204 85.17 -10.84 80.25
C SER A 204 86.54 -11.54 80.36
N SER A 205 87.58 -10.97 79.76
CA SER A 205 88.99 -11.31 80.03
C SER A 205 89.81 -10.08 80.39
#